data_AF-A0AAV5F0U5-F1
#
_entry.id   AF-A0AAV5F0U5-F1
#
_cell.length_a   1.000
_cell.length_b   1.000
_cell.length_c   1.000
_cell.angle_alpha   90.00
_cell.angle_beta   90.00
_cell.angle_gamma   90.00
#
_symmetry.space_group_name_H-M   'P 1'
#
loop_
_entity.id
_entity.type
_entity.pdbx_description
1 polymer ?
#
loop_
_entity_poly.entity_id
_entity_poly.type
_entity_poly.pdbx_seq_one_letter_code
_entity_poly.pdbx_strand_id
1 'polypeptide(L)'
;MAKELANCKSLDLGKPCYLQKELGALLGMGILTSNGDLWLHERKVIAPEFFMGKVKGMVNLMVEAGNTMLNLWESEVEKHDGGAEMVVDEYLRNLSADVISRASFGSSFAQGKEIFNKIRQLQMLMAKQTMLIGVPSFRYLPTKSNREIWSLDTSIRNLILNIAKNHDEHDSATHINNDFLHSIIEGAKGGPLSSCTPEDFIVDNCKNIYFAGHETTSTTATWCLLLLASHPKWQSSARGEVLEVCQGNSLQADMLQKLKTLTV
;
A
#
# COMPACT_ATOMS: atom_id res chain seq x y z
N MET A 1 18.78 7.29 -23.19
CA MET A 1 18.85 7.10 -21.72
C MET A 1 17.57 6.50 -21.12
N ALA A 2 16.44 7.21 -20.97
CA ALA A 2 15.25 6.64 -20.29
C ALA A 2 14.68 5.37 -20.96
N LYS A 3 14.58 5.36 -22.29
CA LYS A 3 14.18 4.17 -23.08
C LYS A 3 15.15 2.99 -22.96
N GLU A 4 16.45 3.28 -22.85
CA GLU A 4 17.49 2.25 -22.73
C GLU A 4 17.50 1.65 -21.33
N LEU A 5 17.33 2.48 -20.28
CA LEU A 5 17.16 2.03 -18.90
C LEU A 5 15.89 1.18 -18.75
N ALA A 6 14.77 1.60 -19.35
CA ALA A 6 13.52 0.85 -19.30
C ALA A 6 13.58 -0.50 -20.05
N ASN A 7 14.47 -0.64 -21.04
CA ASN A 7 14.64 -1.86 -21.83
C ASN A 7 15.79 -2.76 -21.32
N CYS A 8 16.48 -2.35 -20.26
CA CYS A 8 17.54 -3.17 -19.68
C CYS A 8 16.93 -4.41 -19.00
N LYS A 9 17.34 -5.60 -19.45
CA LYS A 9 16.90 -6.89 -18.90
C LYS A 9 17.97 -7.57 -18.04
N SER A 10 19.10 -6.89 -17.79
CA SER A 10 20.16 -7.44 -16.96
C SER A 10 19.70 -7.49 -15.50
N LEU A 11 19.97 -8.61 -14.84
CA LEU A 11 19.80 -8.75 -13.39
C LEU A 11 20.88 -7.98 -12.61
N ASP A 12 21.95 -7.52 -13.29
CA ASP A 12 23.08 -6.78 -12.71
C ASP A 12 22.79 -5.28 -12.55
N LEU A 13 21.88 -4.74 -13.37
CA LEU A 13 21.37 -3.37 -13.26
C LEU A 13 20.24 -3.34 -12.23
N GLY A 14 20.65 -3.46 -10.98
CA GLY A 14 19.77 -3.53 -9.82
C GLY A 14 19.54 -2.19 -9.13
N LYS A 15 18.60 -2.21 -8.18
CA LYS A 15 18.36 -1.12 -7.23
C LYS A 15 19.63 -0.87 -6.40
N PRO A 16 19.99 0.40 -6.16
CA PRO A 16 21.20 0.72 -5.40
C PRO A 16 21.22 0.10 -4.01
N CYS A 17 22.38 -0.46 -3.61
CA CYS A 17 22.55 -1.08 -2.29
C CYS A 17 22.30 -0.11 -1.12
N TYR A 18 22.45 1.21 -1.32
CA TYR A 18 22.11 2.19 -0.29
C TYR A 18 20.62 2.20 0.05
N LEU A 19 19.72 1.92 -0.90
CA LEU A 19 18.27 1.86 -0.61
C LEU A 19 17.98 0.75 0.40
N GLN A 20 18.57 -0.42 0.20
CA GLN A 20 18.46 -1.55 1.13
C GLN A 20 19.08 -1.21 2.50
N LYS A 21 20.21 -0.48 2.53
CA LYS A 21 20.89 -0.13 3.78
C LYS A 21 20.13 0.95 4.56
N GLU A 22 19.80 2.07 3.92
CA GLU A 22 19.18 3.23 4.57
C GLU A 22 17.71 2.97 4.89
N LEU A 23 16.99 2.26 4.00
CA LEU A 23 15.57 1.95 4.19
C LEU A 23 15.34 0.55 4.77
N GLY A 24 16.37 -0.12 5.29
CA GLY A 24 16.29 -1.51 5.72
C GLY A 24 15.23 -1.79 6.78
N ALA A 25 15.06 -0.92 7.79
CA ALA A 25 14.00 -1.07 8.79
C ALA A 25 12.59 -0.98 8.18
N LEU A 26 12.45 -0.17 7.12
CA LEU A 26 11.16 0.13 6.49
C LEU A 26 10.81 -0.87 5.37
N LEU A 27 11.78 -1.27 4.56
CA LEU A 27 11.57 -2.04 3.32
C LEU A 27 12.28 -3.40 3.32
N GLY A 28 13.22 -3.64 4.22
CA GLY A 28 14.00 -4.87 4.28
C GLY A 28 14.58 -5.27 2.91
N MET A 29 14.50 -6.56 2.59
CA MET A 29 14.87 -7.14 1.29
C MET A 29 13.65 -7.53 0.44
N GLY A 30 12.57 -6.76 0.50
CA GLY A 30 11.37 -7.04 -0.29
C GLY A 30 11.43 -6.49 -1.73
N ILE A 31 10.30 -6.61 -2.45
CA ILE A 31 10.20 -6.30 -3.88
C ILE A 31 10.66 -4.90 -4.31
N LEU A 32 10.68 -3.88 -3.42
CA LEU A 32 11.18 -2.53 -3.76
C LEU A 32 12.68 -2.34 -3.48
N THR A 33 13.39 -3.30 -2.90
CA THR A 33 14.83 -3.20 -2.58
C THR A 33 15.65 -4.37 -3.10
N SER A 34 15.03 -5.53 -3.32
CA SER A 34 15.65 -6.75 -3.86
C SER A 34 16.12 -6.61 -5.32
N ASN A 35 17.07 -7.48 -5.70
CA ASN A 35 17.62 -7.63 -7.04
C ASN A 35 17.78 -9.11 -7.42
N GLY A 36 18.13 -9.40 -8.67
CA GLY A 36 18.47 -10.76 -9.11
C GLY A 36 17.32 -11.76 -8.98
N ASP A 37 17.69 -13.01 -8.63
CA ASP A 37 16.74 -14.12 -8.52
C ASP A 37 15.70 -13.94 -7.42
N LEU A 38 16.08 -13.28 -6.31
CA LEU A 38 15.14 -12.96 -5.23
C LEU A 38 14.04 -12.03 -5.73
N TRP A 39 14.40 -10.94 -6.40
CA TRP A 39 13.42 -10.01 -6.98
C TRP A 39 12.54 -10.70 -8.03
N LEU A 40 13.13 -11.55 -8.87
CA LEU A 40 12.38 -12.28 -9.89
C LEU A 40 11.33 -13.19 -9.24
N HIS A 41 11.69 -13.89 -8.17
CA HIS A 41 10.78 -14.73 -7.40
C HIS A 41 9.68 -13.90 -6.73
N GLU A 42 10.03 -12.83 -6.01
CA GLU A 42 9.06 -11.92 -5.40
C GLU A 42 8.07 -11.37 -6.42
N ARG A 43 8.55 -10.92 -7.58
CA ARG A 43 7.69 -10.41 -8.66
C ARG A 43 6.78 -11.49 -9.22
N LYS A 44 7.27 -12.74 -9.35
CA LYS A 44 6.46 -13.87 -9.81
C LYS A 44 5.34 -14.20 -8.82
N VAL A 45 5.59 -14.06 -7.51
CA VAL A 45 4.60 -14.27 -6.44
C VAL A 45 3.59 -13.11 -6.37
N ILE A 46 4.09 -11.87 -6.42
CA ILE A 46 3.30 -10.67 -6.11
C ILE A 46 2.51 -10.15 -7.30
N ALA A 47 3.08 -10.14 -8.50
CA ALA A 47 2.43 -9.50 -9.66
C ALA A 47 1.03 -10.07 -10.00
N PRO A 48 0.78 -11.40 -9.92
CA PRO A 48 -0.54 -11.96 -10.18
C PRO A 48 -1.65 -11.41 -9.28
N GLU A 49 -1.32 -11.02 -8.05
CA GLU A 49 -2.26 -10.45 -7.08
C GLU A 49 -2.85 -9.11 -7.54
N PHE A 50 -2.15 -8.43 -8.44
CA PHE A 50 -2.54 -7.13 -8.99
C PHE A 50 -2.97 -7.22 -10.46
N PHE A 51 -3.22 -8.42 -10.99
CA PHE A 51 -3.79 -8.57 -12.34
C PHE A 51 -5.26 -8.17 -12.35
N MET A 52 -5.72 -7.69 -13.51
CA MET A 52 -7.06 -7.12 -13.70
C MET A 52 -8.19 -8.03 -13.18
N GLY A 53 -8.04 -9.36 -13.29
CA GLY A 53 -9.00 -10.31 -12.72
C GLY A 53 -9.19 -10.17 -11.21
N LYS A 54 -8.08 -10.11 -10.45
CA LYS A 54 -8.09 -9.91 -8.99
C LYS A 54 -8.50 -8.49 -8.62
N VAL A 55 -7.98 -7.48 -9.33
CA VAL A 55 -8.30 -6.06 -9.07
C VAL A 55 -9.79 -5.77 -9.24
N LYS A 56 -10.46 -6.38 -10.24
CA LYS A 56 -11.92 -6.27 -10.39
C LYS A 56 -12.66 -6.81 -9.16
N GLY A 57 -12.16 -7.88 -8.54
CA GLY A 57 -12.71 -8.41 -7.29
C GLY A 57 -12.53 -7.47 -6.08
N MET A 58 -11.59 -6.53 -6.16
CA MET A 58 -11.32 -5.53 -5.11
C MET A 58 -12.17 -4.25 -5.27
N VAL A 59 -13.01 -4.12 -6.30
CA VAL A 59 -13.78 -2.87 -6.49
C VAL A 59 -14.79 -2.67 -5.36
N ASN A 60 -15.48 -3.72 -4.93
CA ASN A 60 -16.46 -3.61 -3.84
C ASN A 60 -15.80 -3.17 -2.52
N LEU A 61 -14.64 -3.72 -2.16
CA LEU A 61 -13.93 -3.28 -0.94
C LEU A 61 -13.45 -1.82 -1.06
N MET A 62 -13.12 -1.35 -2.27
CA MET A 62 -12.74 0.06 -2.50
C MET A 62 -13.94 0.99 -2.34
N VAL A 63 -15.10 0.59 -2.86
CA VAL A 63 -16.35 1.34 -2.69
C VAL A 63 -16.74 1.41 -1.22
N GLU A 64 -16.66 0.31 -0.47
CA GLU A 64 -16.98 0.29 0.97
C GLU A 64 -16.06 1.21 1.78
N ALA A 65 -14.75 1.18 1.52
CA ALA A 65 -13.80 2.10 2.13
C ALA A 65 -14.11 3.55 1.76
N GLY A 66 -14.44 3.82 0.49
CA GLY A 66 -14.85 5.14 0.00
C GLY A 66 -16.10 5.66 0.70
N ASN A 67 -17.15 4.84 0.81
CA ASN A 67 -18.40 5.19 1.50
C ASN A 67 -18.16 5.50 2.97
N THR A 68 -17.27 4.76 3.64
CA THR A 68 -16.90 5.03 5.04
C THR A 68 -16.33 6.45 5.20
N MET A 69 -15.46 6.88 4.27
CA MET A 69 -14.92 8.23 4.26
C MET A 69 -16.00 9.28 3.93
N LEU A 70 -16.83 9.02 2.92
CA LEU A 70 -17.90 9.95 2.50
C LEU A 70 -18.92 10.19 3.61
N ASN A 71 -19.32 9.17 4.34
CA ASN A 71 -20.23 9.32 5.49
C ASN A 71 -19.65 10.27 6.57
N LEU A 72 -18.33 10.25 6.77
CA LEU A 72 -17.67 11.20 7.68
C LEU A 72 -17.71 12.63 7.14
N TRP A 73 -17.54 12.82 5.82
CA TRP A 73 -17.63 14.14 5.20
C TRP A 73 -19.05 14.68 5.24
N GLU A 74 -20.05 13.86 4.92
CA GLU A 74 -21.47 14.22 5.02
C GLU A 74 -21.82 14.65 6.44
N SER A 75 -21.38 13.89 7.45
CA SER A 75 -21.58 14.24 8.86
C SER A 75 -20.94 15.59 9.24
N GLU A 76 -19.78 15.93 8.68
CA GLU A 76 -19.15 17.23 8.93
C GLU A 76 -19.87 18.38 8.21
N VAL A 77 -20.35 18.16 7.00
CA VAL A 77 -21.13 19.15 6.23
C VAL A 77 -22.48 19.43 6.91
N GLU A 78 -23.16 18.40 7.42
CA GLU A 78 -24.42 18.53 8.15
C GLU A 78 -24.27 19.34 9.44
N LYS A 79 -23.14 19.18 10.16
CA LYS A 79 -22.85 19.98 11.36
C LYS A 79 -22.67 21.47 11.09
N HIS A 80 -22.37 21.85 9.86
CA HIS A 80 -22.07 23.22 9.45
C HIS A 80 -23.11 23.78 8.47
N ASP A 81 -24.38 23.44 8.66
CA ASP A 81 -25.53 23.97 7.90
C ASP A 81 -25.41 23.81 6.37
N GLY A 82 -24.80 22.70 5.91
CA GLY A 82 -24.75 22.34 4.48
C GLY A 82 -23.50 22.79 3.73
N GLY A 83 -22.50 23.37 4.43
CA GLY A 83 -21.19 23.65 3.85
C GLY A 83 -20.08 23.61 4.91
N ALA A 84 -18.96 22.93 4.61
CA ALA A 84 -17.82 22.83 5.52
C ALA A 84 -16.49 23.06 4.79
N GLU A 85 -15.58 23.78 5.44
CA GLU A 85 -14.16 23.83 5.04
C GLU A 85 -13.41 22.71 5.75
N MET A 86 -12.74 21.84 4.99
CA MET A 86 -12.15 20.62 5.52
C MET A 86 -10.74 20.39 4.98
N VAL A 87 -9.84 19.96 5.86
CA VAL A 87 -8.52 19.45 5.47
C VAL A 87 -8.66 17.95 5.17
N VAL A 88 -8.57 17.58 3.89
CA VAL A 88 -8.92 16.22 3.42
C VAL A 88 -7.75 15.24 3.33
N ASP A 89 -6.50 15.68 3.52
CA ASP A 89 -5.33 14.82 3.30
C ASP A 89 -5.32 13.60 4.23
N GLU A 90 -5.70 13.77 5.50
CA GLU A 90 -5.79 12.65 6.45
C GLU A 90 -6.92 11.67 6.11
N TYR A 91 -8.06 12.16 5.60
CA TYR A 91 -9.15 11.31 5.15
C TYR A 91 -8.72 10.44 3.96
N LEU A 92 -8.06 11.04 2.97
CA LEU A 92 -7.56 10.31 1.80
C LEU A 92 -6.44 9.33 2.15
N ARG A 93 -5.59 9.72 3.11
CA ARG A 93 -4.58 8.84 3.71
C ARG A 93 -5.23 7.61 4.32
N ASN A 94 -6.19 7.82 5.22
CA ASN A 94 -6.94 6.75 5.87
C ASN A 94 -7.73 5.88 4.86
N LEU A 95 -8.32 6.47 3.81
CA LEU A 95 -8.97 5.73 2.74
C LEU A 95 -8.00 4.78 2.04
N SER A 96 -6.84 5.28 1.60
CA SER A 96 -5.84 4.44 0.94
C SER A 96 -5.29 3.34 1.86
N ALA A 97 -5.15 3.62 3.15
CA ALA A 97 -4.72 2.66 4.17
C ALA A 97 -5.76 1.56 4.41
N ASP A 98 -7.05 1.92 4.45
CA ASP A 98 -8.15 0.97 4.60
C ASP A 98 -8.25 0.06 3.36
N VAL A 99 -8.20 0.64 2.15
CA VAL A 99 -8.23 -0.12 0.89
C VAL A 99 -7.08 -1.13 0.82
N ILE A 100 -5.84 -0.69 1.03
CA ILE A 100 -4.70 -1.62 0.95
C ILE A 100 -4.74 -2.67 2.05
N SER A 101 -5.28 -2.35 3.23
CA SER A 101 -5.41 -3.31 4.31
C SER A 101 -6.45 -4.38 4.04
N ARG A 102 -7.61 -4.01 3.52
CA ARG A 102 -8.65 -4.95 3.09
C ARG A 102 -8.16 -5.82 1.93
N ALA A 103 -7.47 -5.23 0.96
CA ALA A 103 -6.94 -5.95 -0.19
C ALA A 103 -5.79 -6.91 0.19
N SER A 104 -4.97 -6.55 1.18
CA SER A 104 -3.76 -7.31 1.53
C SER A 104 -3.98 -8.39 2.59
N PHE A 105 -4.85 -8.14 3.58
CA PHE A 105 -5.04 -9.01 4.74
C PHE A 105 -6.49 -9.48 4.95
N GLY A 106 -7.39 -9.19 4.02
CA GLY A 106 -8.78 -9.65 4.06
C GLY A 106 -9.46 -9.36 5.41
N SER A 107 -9.84 -10.42 6.13
CA SER A 107 -10.53 -10.36 7.42
C SER A 107 -9.71 -9.71 8.55
N SER A 108 -8.37 -9.69 8.42
CA SER A 108 -7.44 -9.10 9.38
C SER A 108 -7.13 -7.62 9.11
N PHE A 109 -7.92 -6.92 8.27
CA PHE A 109 -7.66 -5.52 7.90
C PHE A 109 -7.55 -4.56 9.10
N ALA A 110 -8.25 -4.83 10.21
CA ALA A 110 -8.15 -4.03 11.43
C ALA A 110 -6.74 -4.06 12.04
N GLN A 111 -6.11 -5.24 12.08
CA GLN A 111 -4.71 -5.40 12.48
C GLN A 111 -3.76 -4.79 11.42
N GLY A 112 -4.14 -4.87 10.14
CA GLY A 112 -3.50 -4.15 9.04
C GLY A 112 -3.41 -2.64 9.25
N LYS A 113 -4.46 -2.03 9.80
CA LYS A 113 -4.48 -0.59 10.14
C LYS A 113 -3.50 -0.24 11.26
N GLU A 114 -3.29 -1.13 12.22
CA GLU A 114 -2.26 -0.94 13.26
C GLU A 114 -0.85 -0.99 12.66
N ILE A 115 -0.58 -1.98 11.79
CA ILE A 115 0.68 -2.09 11.04
C ILE A 115 0.94 -0.80 10.27
N PHE A 116 -0.07 -0.30 9.56
CA PHE A 116 0.00 0.95 8.82
C PHE A 116 0.43 2.13 9.70
N ASN A 117 -0.24 2.34 10.84
CA ASN A 117 0.08 3.44 11.75
C ASN A 117 1.52 3.37 12.27
N LYS A 118 2.03 2.16 12.54
CA LYS A 118 3.42 1.94 12.96
C LYS A 118 4.41 2.18 11.82
N ILE A 119 4.12 1.75 10.59
CA ILE A 119 4.92 2.06 9.40
C ILE A 119 5.01 3.57 9.20
N ARG A 120 3.91 4.31 9.39
CA ARG A 120 3.90 5.77 9.28
C ARG A 120 4.75 6.45 10.35
N GLN A 121 4.67 5.98 11.60
CA GLN A 121 5.55 6.47 12.67
C GLN A 121 7.02 6.21 12.35
N LEU A 122 7.33 5.02 11.83
CA LEU A 122 8.67 4.64 11.40
C LEU A 122 9.18 5.56 10.27
N GLN A 123 8.36 5.79 9.23
CA GLN A 123 8.68 6.73 8.13
C GLN A 123 8.98 8.13 8.66
N MET A 124 8.14 8.66 9.57
CA MET A 124 8.33 10.00 10.14
C MET A 124 9.63 10.11 10.97
N LEU A 125 9.98 9.08 11.74
CA LEU A 125 11.23 9.06 12.50
C LEU A 125 12.44 9.01 11.56
N MET A 126 12.39 8.15 10.54
CA MET A 126 13.45 8.04 9.54
C MET A 126 13.62 9.34 8.74
N ALA A 127 12.52 10.01 8.36
CA ALA A 127 12.56 11.29 7.67
C ALA A 127 13.15 12.42 8.53
N LYS A 128 12.95 12.41 9.86
CA LYS A 128 13.61 13.37 10.76
C LYS A 128 15.12 13.13 10.87
N GLN A 129 15.58 11.91 10.63
CA GLN A 129 16.99 11.55 10.59
C GLN A 129 17.65 11.84 9.23
N THR A 130 16.95 12.47 8.27
CA THR A 130 17.45 12.71 6.90
C THR A 130 18.84 13.37 6.85
N MET A 131 19.18 14.24 7.81
CA MET A 131 20.50 14.87 7.91
C MET A 131 21.66 13.90 8.21
N LEU A 132 21.36 12.66 8.62
CA LEU A 132 22.33 11.62 8.99
C LEU A 132 22.28 10.42 8.03
N ILE A 133 21.43 10.48 6.99
CA ILE A 133 21.38 9.48 5.92
C ILE A 133 22.74 9.43 5.23
N GLY A 134 23.31 8.24 5.10
CA GLY A 134 24.60 8.02 4.47
C GLY A 134 25.82 8.18 5.39
N VAL A 135 25.65 8.49 6.68
CA VAL A 135 26.73 8.35 7.68
C VAL A 135 26.86 6.85 8.02
N PRO A 136 27.96 6.18 7.63
CA PRO A 136 28.10 4.75 7.87
C PRO A 136 27.97 4.44 9.37
N SER A 137 27.23 3.37 9.68
CA SER A 137 27.08 2.81 11.02
C SER A 137 26.31 3.62 12.06
N PHE A 138 25.89 4.86 11.79
CA PHE A 138 25.12 5.67 12.75
C PHE A 138 23.81 4.99 13.16
N ARG A 139 23.15 4.29 12.22
CA ARG A 139 21.93 3.50 12.44
C ARG A 139 22.06 2.36 13.46
N TYR A 140 23.28 1.92 13.78
CA TYR A 140 23.54 0.87 14.77
C TYR A 140 23.82 1.43 16.16
N LEU A 141 24.01 2.75 16.29
CA LEU A 141 24.23 3.37 17.59
C LEU A 141 22.92 3.37 18.38
N PRO A 142 22.94 3.05 19.69
CA PRO A 142 21.74 2.92 20.51
C PRO A 142 21.21 4.30 20.97
N THR A 143 21.08 5.25 20.04
CA THR A 143 20.46 6.56 20.27
C THR A 143 18.97 6.39 20.59
N LYS A 144 18.34 7.37 21.24
CA LYS A 144 16.91 7.34 21.55
C LYS A 144 16.07 7.06 20.29
N SER A 145 16.41 7.72 19.19
CA SER A 145 15.68 7.60 17.93
C SER A 145 15.89 6.25 17.24
N ASN A 146 17.11 5.69 17.25
CA ASN A 146 17.36 4.36 16.68
C ASN A 146 16.68 3.26 17.51
N ARG A 147 16.65 3.37 18.84
CA ARG A 147 15.91 2.44 19.70
C ARG A 147 14.42 2.44 19.39
N GLU A 148 13.84 3.61 19.14
CA GLU A 148 12.44 3.75 18.75
C GLU A 148 12.17 3.12 17.38
N ILE A 149 13.06 3.35 16.41
CA ILE A 149 13.03 2.68 15.09
C ILE A 149 13.07 1.15 15.25
N TRP A 150 14.01 0.61 16.04
CA TRP A 150 14.12 -0.84 16.26
C TRP A 150 12.87 -1.41 16.96
N SER A 151 12.30 -0.67 17.90
CA SER A 151 11.08 -1.07 18.60
C SER A 151 9.87 -1.12 17.67
N LEU A 152 9.71 -0.11 16.81
CA LEU A 152 8.66 -0.09 15.78
C LEU A 152 8.87 -1.19 14.76
N ASP A 153 10.08 -1.38 14.25
CA ASP A 153 10.42 -2.43 13.31
C ASP A 153 10.09 -3.84 13.87
N THR A 154 10.51 -4.11 15.11
CA THR A 154 10.20 -5.36 15.82
C THR A 154 8.68 -5.52 16.02
N SER A 155 7.98 -4.44 16.40
CA SER A 155 6.54 -4.48 16.59
C SER A 155 5.78 -4.76 15.29
N ILE A 156 6.18 -4.14 14.18
CA ILE A 156 5.61 -4.37 12.85
C ILE A 156 5.86 -5.82 12.41
N ARG A 157 7.10 -6.31 12.58
CA ARG A 157 7.47 -7.69 12.29
C ARG A 157 6.54 -8.67 13.02
N ASN A 158 6.39 -8.50 14.33
CA ASN A 158 5.57 -9.40 15.14
C ASN A 158 4.09 -9.35 14.74
N LEU A 159 3.54 -8.17 14.43
CA LEU A 159 2.16 -8.06 13.96
C LEU A 159 1.94 -8.80 12.64
N ILE A 160 2.82 -8.60 11.65
CA ILE A 160 2.70 -9.27 10.35
C ILE A 160 2.82 -10.79 10.52
N LEU A 161 3.79 -11.28 11.29
CA LEU A 161 3.97 -12.71 11.53
C LEU A 161 2.80 -13.32 12.30
N ASN A 162 2.17 -12.58 13.23
CA ASN A 162 0.98 -13.05 13.93
C ASN A 162 -0.22 -13.18 12.99
N ILE A 163 -0.43 -12.20 12.09
CA ILE A 163 -1.49 -12.29 11.07
C ILE A 163 -1.22 -13.49 10.15
N ALA A 164 0.03 -13.66 9.69
CA ALA A 164 0.42 -14.78 8.82
C ALA A 164 0.19 -16.16 9.48
N LYS A 165 0.52 -16.31 10.77
CA LYS A 165 0.28 -17.56 11.52
C LYS A 165 -1.22 -17.86 11.67
N ASN A 166 -2.02 -16.87 12.04
CA ASN A 166 -3.46 -17.04 12.22
C ASN A 166 -4.17 -17.35 10.89
N HIS A 167 -3.65 -16.81 9.78
CA HIS A 167 -4.14 -17.10 8.43
C HIS A 167 -3.96 -18.58 8.07
N ASP A 168 -2.82 -19.20 8.39
CA ASP A 168 -2.59 -20.63 8.15
C ASP A 168 -3.48 -21.54 9.01
N GLU A 169 -3.85 -21.11 10.21
CA GLU A 169 -4.66 -21.90 11.16
C GLU A 169 -6.16 -21.90 10.82
N HIS A 170 -6.70 -20.79 10.32
CA HIS A 170 -8.16 -20.61 10.14
C HIS A 170 -8.68 -20.92 8.72
N ASP A 171 -7.87 -20.82 7.67
CA ASP A 171 -8.33 -20.88 6.27
C ASP A 171 -8.24 -22.25 5.57
N SER A 172 -8.02 -23.32 6.32
CA SER A 172 -8.11 -24.70 5.78
C SER A 172 -9.54 -25.12 5.36
N ALA A 173 -10.56 -24.27 5.59
CA ALA A 173 -11.97 -24.59 5.31
C ALA A 173 -12.69 -23.63 4.31
N THR A 174 -12.13 -22.46 3.96
CA THR A 174 -12.85 -21.42 3.20
C THR A 174 -12.02 -20.77 2.09
N HIS A 175 -11.67 -21.55 1.07
CA HIS A 175 -10.86 -21.18 -0.12
C HIS A 175 -11.45 -20.12 -1.09
N ILE A 176 -12.32 -19.20 -0.65
CA ILE A 176 -13.07 -18.36 -1.62
C ILE A 176 -12.31 -17.09 -2.05
N ASN A 177 -11.23 -16.69 -1.39
CA ASN A 177 -10.32 -15.69 -1.94
C ASN A 177 -8.89 -15.89 -1.40
N ASN A 178 -7.99 -16.44 -2.21
CA ASN A 178 -6.55 -16.37 -1.94
C ASN A 178 -6.14 -14.90 -1.98
N ASP A 179 -6.00 -14.29 -0.81
CA ASP A 179 -5.55 -12.92 -0.67
C ASP A 179 -4.03 -12.81 -0.93
N PHE A 180 -3.55 -11.56 -0.92
CA PHE A 180 -2.15 -11.26 -1.14
C PHE A 180 -1.25 -11.94 -0.09
N LEU A 181 -1.67 -11.95 1.18
CA LEU A 181 -0.89 -12.55 2.28
C LEU A 181 -0.71 -14.05 2.08
N HIS A 182 -1.77 -14.77 1.70
CA HIS A 182 -1.68 -16.19 1.36
C HIS A 182 -0.62 -16.45 0.28
N SER A 183 -0.63 -15.64 -0.79
CA SER A 183 0.32 -15.76 -1.90
C SER A 183 1.77 -15.52 -1.44
N ILE A 184 1.98 -14.57 -0.53
CA ILE A 184 3.28 -14.31 0.08
C ILE A 184 3.74 -15.47 0.96
N ILE A 185 2.85 -16.05 1.79
CA ILE A 185 3.16 -17.21 2.63
C ILE A 185 3.58 -18.41 1.78
N GLU A 186 2.83 -18.71 0.71
CA GLU A 186 3.18 -19.79 -0.22
C GLU A 186 4.49 -19.49 -0.97
N GLY A 187 4.69 -18.24 -1.39
CA GLY A 187 5.94 -17.78 -2.00
C GLY A 187 7.16 -17.98 -1.11
N ALA A 188 6.99 -17.89 0.22
CA ALA A 188 8.05 -18.10 1.19
C ALA A 188 8.46 -19.59 1.35
N LYS A 189 7.64 -20.55 0.90
CA LYS A 189 7.93 -22.00 1.06
C LYS A 189 8.88 -22.57 -0.01
N GLY A 190 9.07 -21.88 -1.15
CA GLY A 190 9.76 -22.46 -2.32
C GLY A 190 10.67 -21.51 -3.11
N GLY A 191 11.01 -20.34 -2.56
CA GLY A 191 11.86 -19.35 -3.22
C GLY A 191 13.37 -19.58 -3.07
N PRO A 192 14.20 -18.91 -3.90
CA PRO A 192 15.65 -18.83 -3.71
C PRO A 192 15.96 -17.94 -2.49
N LEU A 193 15.71 -18.47 -1.29
CA LEU A 193 15.87 -17.80 0.01
C LEU A 193 17.32 -17.75 0.50
N SER A 194 18.30 -17.90 -0.38
CA SER A 194 19.73 -17.96 0.00
C SER A 194 20.21 -16.77 0.81
N SER A 195 19.50 -15.63 0.76
CA SER A 195 19.82 -14.39 1.46
C SER A 195 18.83 -13.98 2.58
N CYS A 196 17.66 -14.60 2.71
CA CYS A 196 16.63 -14.22 3.71
C CYS A 196 15.86 -15.42 4.26
N THR A 197 15.34 -15.31 5.48
CA THR A 197 14.46 -16.35 6.03
C THR A 197 13.05 -16.28 5.42
N PRO A 198 12.24 -17.36 5.47
CA PRO A 198 10.84 -17.30 5.07
C PRO A 198 10.05 -16.20 5.80
N GLU A 199 10.33 -15.98 7.09
CA GLU A 199 9.70 -14.90 7.86
C GLU A 199 10.08 -13.52 7.33
N ASP A 200 11.36 -13.31 6.99
CA ASP A 200 11.82 -12.04 6.40
C ASP A 200 11.14 -11.80 5.05
N PHE A 201 11.00 -12.83 4.22
CA PHE A 201 10.29 -12.74 2.95
C PHE A 201 8.84 -12.24 3.14
N ILE A 202 8.13 -12.79 4.12
CA ILE A 202 6.74 -12.40 4.43
C ILE A 202 6.70 -10.95 4.94
N VAL A 203 7.50 -10.65 5.95
CA VAL A 203 7.49 -9.34 6.62
C VAL A 203 7.89 -8.23 5.66
N ASP A 204 8.97 -8.42 4.91
CA ASP A 204 9.51 -7.40 4.02
C ASP A 204 8.54 -7.13 2.87
N ASN A 205 8.02 -8.17 2.20
CA ASN A 205 7.10 -7.95 1.08
C ASN A 205 5.77 -7.34 1.52
N CYS A 206 5.24 -7.71 2.68
CA CYS A 206 4.07 -7.05 3.27
C CYS A 206 4.34 -5.55 3.54
N LYS A 207 5.46 -5.21 4.19
CA LYS A 207 5.85 -3.80 4.41
C LYS A 207 5.94 -3.01 3.10
N ASN A 208 6.53 -3.61 2.06
CA ASN A 208 6.73 -2.97 0.76
C ASN A 208 5.40 -2.61 0.07
N ILE A 209 4.45 -3.55 0.04
CA ILE A 209 3.13 -3.30 -0.57
C ILE A 209 2.34 -2.25 0.21
N TYR A 210 2.40 -2.31 1.54
CA TYR A 210 1.82 -1.27 2.41
C TYR A 210 2.40 0.11 2.16
N PHE A 211 3.73 0.20 2.14
CA PHE A 211 4.45 1.44 1.92
C PHE A 211 4.09 2.04 0.55
N ALA A 212 4.13 1.23 -0.52
CA ALA A 212 3.88 1.68 -1.87
C ALA A 212 2.42 2.08 -2.11
N GLY A 213 1.46 1.23 -1.72
CA GLY A 213 0.05 1.40 -2.08
C GLY A 213 -0.63 2.60 -1.43
N HIS A 214 -0.08 3.07 -0.31
CA HIS A 214 -0.71 4.09 0.53
C HIS A 214 -0.31 5.53 0.15
N GLU A 215 0.97 5.87 0.24
CA GLU A 215 1.43 7.27 0.12
C GLU A 215 1.21 7.80 -1.30
N THR A 216 1.45 6.97 -2.33
CA THR A 216 1.26 7.38 -3.73
C THR A 216 -0.21 7.60 -4.05
N THR A 217 -1.09 6.74 -3.55
CA THR A 217 -2.54 6.80 -3.83
C THR A 217 -3.18 7.99 -3.13
N SER A 218 -2.91 8.20 -1.83
CA SER A 218 -3.43 9.35 -1.09
C SER A 218 -2.92 10.67 -1.65
N THR A 219 -1.64 10.75 -2.03
CA THR A 219 -1.06 11.94 -2.69
C THR A 219 -1.75 12.20 -4.03
N THR A 220 -1.91 11.16 -4.86
CA THR A 220 -2.58 11.28 -6.17
C THR A 220 -4.03 11.75 -6.02
N ALA A 221 -4.78 11.15 -5.09
CA ALA A 221 -6.16 11.55 -4.80
C ALA A 221 -6.25 13.00 -4.30
N THR A 222 -5.30 13.44 -3.47
CA THR A 222 -5.24 14.81 -2.95
C THR A 222 -5.04 15.81 -4.09
N TRP A 223 -4.06 15.56 -4.97
CA TRP A 223 -3.86 16.40 -6.15
C TRP A 223 -5.05 16.38 -7.11
N CYS A 224 -5.67 15.21 -7.29
CA CYS A 224 -6.86 15.08 -8.12
C CYS A 224 -8.00 15.96 -7.60
N LEU A 225 -8.33 15.89 -6.30
CA LEU A 225 -9.36 16.73 -5.70
C LEU A 225 -9.03 18.22 -5.81
N LEU A 226 -7.78 18.61 -5.54
CA LEU A 226 -7.33 19.99 -5.68
C LEU A 226 -7.51 20.51 -7.11
N LEU A 227 -7.13 19.70 -8.11
CA LEU A 227 -7.25 20.05 -9.52
C LEU A 227 -8.71 20.13 -9.96
N LEU A 228 -9.57 19.21 -9.51
CA LEU A 228 -11.00 19.24 -9.79
C LEU A 228 -11.67 20.49 -9.17
N ALA A 229 -11.32 20.82 -7.92
CA ALA A 229 -11.82 22.03 -7.25
C ALA A 229 -11.39 23.32 -7.98
N SER A 230 -10.17 23.34 -8.52
CA SER A 230 -9.63 24.48 -9.28
C SER A 230 -10.15 24.55 -10.73
N HIS A 231 -10.76 23.48 -11.24
CA HIS A 231 -11.27 23.40 -12.61
C HIS A 231 -12.71 22.85 -12.66
N PRO A 232 -13.73 23.69 -12.31
CA PRO A 232 -15.12 23.25 -12.19
C PRO A 232 -15.71 22.62 -13.46
N LYS A 233 -15.22 22.99 -14.64
CA LYS A 233 -15.63 22.36 -15.91
C LYS A 233 -15.29 20.87 -15.93
N TRP A 234 -14.09 20.50 -15.49
CA TRP A 234 -13.65 19.10 -15.40
C TRP A 234 -14.38 18.36 -14.29
N GLN A 235 -14.60 19.00 -13.13
CA GLN A 235 -15.42 18.45 -12.06
C GLN A 235 -16.85 18.14 -12.52
N SER A 236 -17.49 19.08 -13.21
CA SER A 236 -18.86 18.90 -13.74
C SER A 236 -18.91 17.79 -14.80
N SER A 237 -17.90 17.72 -15.68
CA SER A 237 -17.79 16.67 -16.69
C SER A 237 -17.65 15.28 -16.06
N ALA A 238 -16.74 15.13 -15.09
CA ALA A 238 -16.53 13.87 -14.38
C ALA A 238 -17.79 13.45 -13.61
N ARG A 239 -18.46 14.39 -12.94
CA ARG A 239 -19.73 14.12 -12.24
C ARG A 239 -20.84 13.69 -13.21
N GLY A 240 -20.96 14.35 -14.36
CA GLY A 240 -21.92 13.99 -15.41
C GLY A 240 -21.70 12.56 -15.92
N GLU A 241 -20.45 12.20 -16.20
CA GLU A 241 -20.07 10.86 -16.65
C GLU A 241 -20.42 9.79 -15.61
N VAL A 242 -20.12 10.03 -14.33
CA VAL A 242 -20.48 9.09 -13.24
C VAL A 242 -21.99 8.92 -13.13
N LEU A 243 -22.78 10.00 -13.22
CA LEU A 243 -24.24 9.92 -13.16
C LEU A 243 -24.82 9.12 -14.34
N GLU A 244 -24.28 9.31 -15.54
CA GLU A 244 -24.70 8.59 -16.75
C GLU A 244 -24.37 7.09 -16.68
N VAL A 245 -23.16 6.75 -16.24
CA VAL A 245 -22.67 5.37 -16.20
C VAL A 245 -23.26 4.58 -15.04
N CYS A 246 -23.31 5.16 -13.83
CA CYS A 246 -23.76 4.44 -12.64
C CYS A 246 -25.28 4.46 -12.49
N GLN A 247 -25.98 5.49 -13.00
CA GLN A 247 -27.45 5.63 -12.93
C GLN A 247 -28.01 5.46 -11.50
N GLY A 248 -27.28 5.94 -10.50
CA GLY A 248 -27.64 5.82 -9.08
C GLY A 248 -27.32 4.47 -8.42
N ASN A 249 -26.76 3.51 -9.17
CA ASN A 249 -26.29 2.24 -8.61
C ASN A 249 -24.86 2.36 -8.05
N SER A 250 -24.50 1.42 -7.19
CA SER A 250 -23.13 1.28 -6.69
C SER A 250 -22.15 0.96 -7.82
N LEU A 251 -20.95 1.55 -7.79
CA LEU A 251 -19.93 1.38 -8.82
C LEU A 251 -19.47 -0.08 -8.89
N GLN A 252 -19.54 -0.67 -10.08
CA GLN A 252 -19.07 -2.03 -10.36
C GLN A 252 -17.83 -2.03 -11.25
N ALA A 253 -17.07 -3.14 -11.21
CA ALA A 253 -15.77 -3.22 -11.86
C ALA A 253 -15.81 -3.10 -13.40
N ASP A 254 -16.91 -3.53 -14.02
CA ASP A 254 -17.17 -3.40 -15.46
C ASP A 254 -17.51 -1.95 -15.87
N MET A 255 -18.04 -1.15 -14.95
CA MET A 255 -18.37 0.26 -15.18
C MET A 255 -17.12 1.14 -15.28
N LEU A 256 -16.01 0.77 -14.62
CA LEU A 256 -14.76 1.56 -14.60
C LEU A 256 -14.24 1.88 -16.01
N GLN A 257 -14.34 0.94 -16.95
CA GLN A 257 -13.87 1.13 -18.34
C GLN A 257 -14.70 2.15 -19.12
N LYS A 258 -15.89 2.52 -18.62
CA LYS A 258 -16.78 3.52 -19.21
C LYS A 258 -16.51 4.93 -18.67
N LEU A 259 -15.80 5.06 -17.54
CA LEU A 259 -15.45 6.33 -16.91
C LEU A 259 -14.20 6.94 -17.54
N LYS A 260 -14.29 7.33 -18.82
CA LYS A 260 -13.14 7.79 -19.62
C LYS A 260 -12.52 9.07 -19.08
N THR A 261 -13.33 9.98 -18.56
CA THR A 261 -12.87 11.25 -17.98
C THR A 261 -12.03 11.03 -16.72
N LEU A 262 -12.29 9.93 -15.99
CA LEU A 262 -11.59 9.57 -14.75
C LEU A 262 -10.41 8.60 -14.94
N THR A 263 -10.20 8.05 -16.13
CA THR A 263 -9.24 6.95 -16.38
C THR A 263 -8.14 7.27 -17.39
N VAL A 264 -8.00 8.55 -17.79
CA VAL A 264 -7.04 9.02 -18.81
C VAL A 264 -5.58 8.75 -18.42
#